data_AF-A0A832N4S0-F1
#
_entry.id   AF-A0A832N4S0-F1
#
_cell.length_a   1.000
_cell.length_b   1.000
_cell.length_c   1.000
_cell.angle_alpha   90.00
_cell.angle_beta   90.00
_cell.angle_gamma   90.00
#
_symmetry.space_group_name_H-M   'P 1'
#
loop_
_entity.id
_entity.type
_entity.pdbx_description
1 polymer ?
#
loop_
_entity_poly.entity_id
_entity_poly.type
_entity_poly.pdbx_seq_one_letter_code
_entity_poly.pdbx_strand_id
1 'polypeptide(L)'
;MTTENRGTVGIVMLVHGALERPEQVARYWAGCGCPVVIHVDRQVAKEDFEEFSNALSDLKNIKFCTRHRCEWGTWSLVQAS
;
A
#
# COMPACT_ATOMS: atom_id res chain seq x y z
N MET A 1 -8.86 8.79 -25.95
CA MET A 1 -9.87 8.55 -24.90
C MET A 1 -9.23 8.81 -23.55
N THR A 2 -9.38 10.02 -23.05
CA THR A 2 -9.01 10.54 -21.72
C THR A 2 -10.16 11.48 -21.39
N THR A 3 -10.91 11.44 -20.30
CA THR A 3 -10.72 11.17 -18.85
C THR A 3 -12.04 10.55 -18.32
N GLU A 4 -12.14 9.87 -17.18
CA GLU A 4 -12.44 10.49 -15.87
C GLU A 4 -12.20 9.54 -14.68
N ASN A 5 -11.69 10.15 -13.62
CA ASN A 5 -11.34 9.62 -12.31
C ASN A 5 -12.55 8.99 -11.58
N ARG A 6 -12.54 7.68 -11.28
CA ARG A 6 -13.61 7.01 -10.51
C ARG A 6 -13.19 6.50 -9.13
N GLY A 7 -12.13 7.06 -8.56
CA GLY A 7 -11.93 7.09 -7.11
C GLY A 7 -12.05 8.51 -6.59
N THR A 8 -13.19 8.87 -5.98
CA THR A 8 -13.31 10.12 -5.21
C THR A 8 -12.60 10.03 -3.85
N VAL A 9 -12.09 8.84 -3.51
CA VAL A 9 -11.44 8.51 -2.24
C VAL A 9 -10.06 7.93 -2.51
N GLY A 10 -9.06 8.44 -1.77
CA GLY A 10 -7.73 7.82 -1.70
C GLY A 10 -7.68 6.79 -0.58
N ILE A 11 -6.93 5.71 -0.80
CA ILE A 11 -6.79 4.61 0.14
C ILE A 11 -5.38 4.63 0.73
N VAL A 12 -5.27 4.61 2.06
CA VAL A 12 -4.02 4.36 2.77
C VAL A 12 -4.10 2.96 3.37
N MET A 13 -3.16 2.10 3.01
CA MET A 13 -3.07 0.72 3.49
C MET A 13 -1.88 0.58 4.44
N LEU A 14 -2.13 0.12 5.66
CA LEU A 14 -1.09 -0.28 6.61
C LEU A 14 -0.95 -1.80 6.58
N VAL A 15 0.24 -2.29 6.21
CA VAL A 15 0.51 -3.70 5.96
C VAL A 15 1.65 -4.17 6.87
N HIS A 16 1.44 -5.29 7.58
CA HIS A 16 2.47 -5.85 8.47
C HIS A 16 2.78 -7.34 8.20
N GLY A 17 2.22 -7.94 7.15
CA GLY A 17 2.47 -9.34 6.78
C GLY A 17 1.45 -9.90 5.79
N ALA A 18 1.56 -11.22 5.52
CA ALA A 18 0.68 -11.98 4.62
C ALA A 18 0.43 -11.28 3.27
N LEU A 19 1.51 -10.88 2.59
CA LEU A 19 1.52 -9.87 1.52
C LEU A 19 0.68 -10.20 0.28
N GLU A 20 0.35 -11.47 0.05
CA GLU A 20 -0.59 -11.88 -1.01
C GLU A 20 -1.96 -11.20 -0.87
N ARG A 21 -2.44 -11.03 0.36
CA ARG A 21 -3.77 -10.44 0.59
C ARG A 21 -3.77 -8.92 0.40
N PRO A 22 -2.82 -8.15 0.97
CA PRO A 22 -2.58 -6.76 0.60
C PRO A 22 -2.44 -6.55 -0.90
N GLU A 23 -1.78 -7.44 -1.63
CA GLU A 23 -1.61 -7.30 -3.09
C GLU A 23 -2.97 -7.29 -3.79
N GLN A 24 -3.80 -8.30 -3.51
CA GLN A 24 -5.14 -8.42 -4.08
C GLN A 24 -6.00 -7.19 -3.78
N VAL A 25 -5.94 -6.70 -2.54
CA VAL A 25 -6.72 -5.51 -2.10
C VAL A 25 -6.22 -4.25 -2.79
N ALA A 26 -4.90 -4.06 -2.89
CA ALA A 26 -4.31 -2.92 -3.57
C ALA A 26 -4.67 -2.89 -5.05
N ARG A 27 -4.57 -4.04 -5.73
CA ARG A 27 -4.97 -4.20 -7.14
C ARG A 27 -6.45 -3.92 -7.36
N TYR A 28 -7.33 -4.38 -6.47
CA TYR A 28 -8.76 -4.11 -6.56
C TYR A 28 -9.04 -2.60 -6.53
N TRP A 29 -8.53 -1.89 -5.52
CA TRP A 29 -8.75 -0.45 -5.39
C TRP A 29 -8.12 0.34 -6.52
N ALA A 30 -6.91 -0.02 -6.92
CA ALA A 30 -6.24 0.59 -8.06
C ALA A 30 -7.01 0.39 -9.36
N GLY A 31 -7.58 -0.80 -9.58
CA GLY A 31 -8.44 -1.14 -10.73
C GLY A 31 -9.78 -0.41 -10.73
N CYS A 32 -10.32 -0.06 -9.54
CA CYS A 32 -11.47 0.84 -9.41
C CYS A 32 -11.13 2.31 -9.66
N GLY A 33 -9.84 2.65 -9.86
CA GLY A 33 -9.37 4.01 -10.10
C GLY A 33 -9.08 4.80 -8.83
N CYS A 34 -9.07 4.17 -7.64
CA CYS A 34 -8.64 4.83 -6.41
C CYS A 34 -7.12 4.91 -6.33
N PRO A 35 -6.52 6.08 -6.00
CA PRO A 35 -5.10 6.15 -5.67
C PRO A 35 -4.84 5.44 -4.35
N VAL A 36 -3.77 4.65 -4.28
CA VAL A 36 -3.42 3.85 -3.11
C VAL A 36 -2.01 4.21 -2.63
N VAL A 37 -1.88 4.49 -1.34
CA VAL A 37 -0.59 4.59 -0.65
C VAL A 37 -0.47 3.41 0.30
N ILE A 38 0.66 2.70 0.26
CA ILE A 38 0.92 1.52 1.08
C ILE A 38 2.11 1.79 1.99
N HIS A 39 1.86 1.69 3.29
CA HIS A 39 2.90 1.51 4.30
C HIS A 39 3.08 0.01 4.53
N VAL A 40 4.33 -0.45 4.44
CA VAL A 40 4.71 -1.81 4.84
C VAL A 40 5.61 -1.69 6.06
N ASP A 41 5.22 -2.35 7.15
CA ASP A 41 5.96 -2.32 8.40
C ASP A 41 7.44 -2.67 8.18
N ARG A 42 8.33 -1.98 8.90
CA ARG A 42 9.76 -2.25 8.85
C ARG A 42 10.13 -3.65 9.40
N GLN A 43 9.25 -4.29 10.16
CA GLN A 43 9.41 -5.68 10.63
C GLN A 43 9.28 -6.71 9.50
N VAL A 44 8.59 -6.40 8.41
CA VAL A 44 8.54 -7.27 7.22
C VAL A 44 9.95 -7.35 6.63
N ALA A 45 10.39 -8.57 6.29
CA ALA A 45 11.70 -8.79 5.71
C ALA A 45 11.88 -7.93 4.44
N LYS A 46 13.11 -7.51 4.18
CA LYS A 46 13.39 -6.58 3.09
C LYS A 46 13.08 -7.25 1.74
N GLU A 47 13.39 -8.53 1.64
CA GLU A 47 13.19 -9.37 0.47
C GLU A 47 11.69 -9.51 0.15
N ASP A 48 10.88 -9.84 1.17
CA ASP A 48 9.41 -9.92 1.03
C ASP A 48 8.81 -8.57 0.60
N PHE A 49 9.32 -7.46 1.16
CA PHE A 49 8.90 -6.11 0.76
C PHE A 49 9.26 -5.80 -0.70
N GLU A 50 10.47 -6.15 -1.14
CA GLU A 50 10.91 -5.92 -2.52
C GLU A 50 10.11 -6.76 -3.51
N GLU A 51 9.84 -8.03 -3.21
CA GLU A 51 8.96 -8.89 -4.01
C GLU A 51 7.57 -8.30 -4.12
N PHE A 52 6.97 -7.89 -3.00
CA PHE A 52 5.66 -7.26 -2.97
C PHE A 52 5.60 -5.92 -3.74
N SER A 53 6.61 -5.07 -3.59
CA SER A 53 6.71 -3.82 -4.34
C SER A 53 6.86 -4.06 -5.84
N ASN A 54 7.66 -5.06 -6.23
CA ASN A 54 7.85 -5.43 -7.63
C ASN A 54 6.56 -5.99 -8.22
N ALA A 55 5.83 -6.82 -7.46
CA ALA A 55 4.56 -7.38 -7.86
C ALA A 55 3.52 -6.30 -8.16
N LEU A 56 3.57 -5.11 -7.54
CA LEU A 56 2.64 -4.00 -7.78
C LEU A 56 3.16 -2.92 -8.75
N SER A 57 4.37 -3.10 -9.31
CA SER A 57 5.04 -2.06 -10.12
C SER A 57 4.36 -1.73 -11.46
N ASP A 58 3.46 -2.60 -11.93
CA ASP A 58 2.63 -2.37 -13.12
C ASP A 58 1.57 -1.28 -12.90
N LEU A 59 1.23 -0.97 -11.63
CA LEU A 59 0.14 -0.06 -11.27
C LEU A 59 0.65 1.34 -10.90
N LYS A 60 0.51 2.29 -11.84
CA LYS A 60 1.01 3.68 -11.70
C LYS A 60 0.31 4.50 -10.62
N ASN A 61 -0.87 4.08 -10.15
CA ASN A 61 -1.64 4.76 -9.10
C ASN A 61 -1.41 4.17 -7.69
N ILE A 62 -0.43 3.28 -7.54
CA ILE A 62 0.06 2.79 -6.25
C ILE A 62 1.38 3.49 -5.90
N LYS A 63 1.51 3.91 -4.64
CA LYS A 63 2.76 4.43 -4.08
C LYS A 63 3.08 3.76 -2.76
N PHE A 64 4.37 3.66 -2.45
CA PHE A 64 4.84 3.26 -1.13
C PHE A 64 5.35 4.47 -0.37
N CYS A 65 5.00 4.58 0.91
CA CYS A 65 5.54 5.61 1.80
C CYS A 65 6.74 5.08 2.61
N THR A 66 7.36 5.96 3.39
CA THR A 66 8.48 5.60 4.26
C THR A 66 8.08 4.50 5.24
N ARG A 67 8.91 3.46 5.34
CA ARG A 67 8.67 2.33 6.24
C ARG A 67 9.04 2.68 7.67
N HIS A 68 8.03 2.80 8.51
CA HIS A 68 8.16 2.90 9.97
C HIS A 68 7.87 1.55 10.62
N ARG A 69 8.52 1.27 11.76
CA ARG A 69 8.13 0.14 12.62
C ARG A 69 6.91 0.59 13.40
N CYS A 70 5.79 -0.10 13.22
CA CYS A 70 4.55 0.21 13.92
C CYS A 70 4.35 -0.78 15.06
N GLU A 71 4.12 -0.23 16.25
CA GLU A 71 3.72 -1.00 17.42
C GLU A 71 2.27 -0.67 17.75
N TRP A 72 1.46 -1.71 17.92
CA TRP A 72 0.05 -1.59 18.27
C TRP A 72 -0.12 -0.75 19.55
N GLY A 73 -1.03 0.23 19.52
CA GLY A 73 -1.31 1.11 20.68
C GLY A 73 -0.34 2.26 20.89
N THR A 74 0.56 2.54 19.93
CA THR A 74 1.49 3.68 20.00
C THR A 74 1.24 4.69 18.87
N TRP A 75 1.80 5.90 18.99
CA TRP A 75 1.71 6.96 17.97
C TRP A 75 2.35 6.58 16.62
N SER A 76 3.09 5.46 16.57
CA SER A 76 3.70 4.95 15.34
C SER A 76 2.68 4.60 14.24
N LEU A 77 1.41 4.35 14.60
CA LEU A 77 0.32 4.17 13.64
C LEU A 77 -0.08 5.49 12.93
N VAL A 78 0.03 6.63 13.61
CA VAL A 78 -0.22 7.96 13.02
C VAL A 78 0.95 8.41 12.15
N GLN A 79 2.17 7.98 12.46
CA GLN A 79 3.34 8.26 11.61
C GLN A 79 3.37 7.42 10.32
N ALA A 80 2.59 6.34 10.27
CA ALA A 80 2.51 5.45 9.11
C ALA A 80 1.43 5.87 8.09
N SER A 81 0.53 6.79 8.46
CA SER A 81 -0.56 7.30 7.62
C SER A 81 -0.17 8.51 6.77
#